data_AF-A0A3B1AVX9-F1
#
_entry.id   AF-A0A3B1AVX9-F1
#
_cell.length_a   1.000
_cell.length_b   1.000
_cell.length_c   1.000
_cell.angle_alpha   90.00
_cell.angle_beta   90.00
_cell.angle_gamma   90.00
#
_symmetry.space_group_name_H-M   'P 1'
#
loop_
_entity.id
_entity.type
_entity.pdbx_description
1 polymer ?
#
loop_
_entity_poly.entity_id
_entity_poly.type
_entity_poly.pdbx_seq_one_letter_code
_entity_poly.pdbx_strand_id
1 'polypeptide(L)'
;MAINIQGMAVNVNNVKFNYQPPADKGLDILYGDDALLVVNKPSGLLSVPGRGEDKQDCLISRVQMAFPDALIVHRLDMETSGLMVLARDKITHRQLSGLF
;
A
#
# COMPACT_ATOMS: atom_id res chain seq x y z
N MET A 1 27.42 12.08 -31.04
CA MET A 1 28.00 13.06 -30.11
C MET A 1 27.81 12.49 -28.71
N ALA A 2 28.88 12.00 -28.08
CA ALA A 2 28.80 11.27 -26.82
C ALA A 2 29.11 12.20 -25.65
N ILE A 3 28.26 12.17 -24.62
CA ILE A 3 28.56 12.76 -23.32
C ILE A 3 29.27 11.67 -22.51
N ASN A 4 30.52 11.90 -22.18
CA ASN A 4 31.40 10.96 -21.48
C ASN A 4 31.40 11.32 -19.99
N ILE A 5 30.70 10.54 -19.17
CA ILE A 5 30.77 10.59 -17.71
C ILE A 5 31.48 9.31 -17.25
N GLN A 6 32.63 9.50 -16.62
CA GLN A 6 33.51 8.43 -16.15
C GLN A 6 32.76 7.41 -15.29
N GLY A 7 32.76 6.14 -15.70
CA GLY A 7 32.87 5.02 -14.77
C GLY A 7 31.61 4.33 -14.24
N MET A 8 30.40 4.58 -14.75
CA MET A 8 29.23 3.76 -14.41
C MET A 8 28.54 3.21 -15.65
N ALA A 9 28.87 1.97 -16.01
CA ALA A 9 27.99 1.16 -16.83
C ALA A 9 26.75 0.82 -16.00
N VAL A 10 25.72 1.67 -16.03
CA VAL A 10 24.39 1.29 -15.53
C VAL A 10 23.83 0.29 -16.54
N ASN A 11 23.97 -0.99 -16.24
CA ASN A 11 23.36 -2.06 -17.02
C ASN A 11 21.84 -1.96 -16.85
N VAL A 12 21.17 -1.37 -17.84
CA VAL A 12 19.72 -1.15 -17.85
C VAL A 12 18.92 -2.46 -17.74
N ASN A 13 19.57 -3.61 -17.97
CA ASN A 13 18.95 -4.94 -17.91
C ASN A 13 18.84 -5.52 -16.49
N ASN A 14 19.29 -4.82 -15.44
CA ASN A 14 19.24 -5.36 -14.07
C ASN A 14 18.95 -4.30 -12.98
N VAL A 15 18.13 -3.30 -13.29
CA VAL A 15 17.63 -2.39 -12.25
C VAL A 15 16.59 -3.14 -11.41
N LYS A 16 17.03 -3.76 -10.30
CA LYS A 16 16.10 -4.29 -9.31
C LYS A 16 15.34 -3.13 -8.68
N PHE A 17 14.01 -3.18 -8.77
CA PHE A 17 13.14 -2.25 -8.06
C PHE A 17 13.39 -2.38 -6.55
N ASN A 18 13.85 -1.30 -5.92
CA ASN A 18 14.12 -1.26 -4.48
C ASN A 18 12.92 -0.65 -3.76
N TYR A 19 12.07 -1.49 -3.16
CA TYR A 19 10.91 -1.02 -2.43
C TYR A 19 11.33 -0.44 -1.07
N GLN A 20 11.05 0.84 -0.87
CA GLN A 20 11.33 1.56 0.38
C GLN A 20 10.05 2.27 0.83
N PRO A 21 9.17 1.59 1.59
CA PRO A 21 7.95 2.22 2.06
C PRO A 21 8.26 3.39 3.00
N PRO A 22 7.36 4.37 3.11
CA PRO A 22 7.50 5.43 4.10
C PRO A 22 7.54 4.84 5.50
N ALA A 23 8.34 5.44 6.38
CA ALA A 23 8.43 5.04 7.79
C ALA A 23 7.04 4.94 8.42
N ASP A 24 6.82 3.91 9.22
CA ASP A 24 5.57 3.77 9.96
C ASP A 24 5.49 4.82 11.07
N LYS A 25 4.57 5.78 10.89
CA LYS A 25 4.29 6.85 11.85
C LYS A 25 2.96 6.63 12.58
N GLY A 26 2.38 5.43 12.45
CA GLY A 26 1.02 5.11 12.89
C GLY A 26 -0.01 5.31 11.79
N LEU A 27 -1.21 4.78 12.04
CA LEU A 27 -2.35 4.84 11.12
C LEU A 27 -3.02 6.22 11.21
N ASP A 28 -3.16 6.89 10.06
CA ASP A 28 -4.00 8.09 9.93
C ASP A 28 -5.44 7.65 9.66
N ILE A 29 -6.20 7.44 10.74
CA ILE A 29 -7.59 6.95 10.71
C ILE A 29 -8.52 8.16 10.71
N LEU A 30 -9.35 8.26 9.67
CA LEU A 30 -10.30 9.35 9.50
C LEU A 30 -11.72 8.97 9.98
N TYR A 31 -12.05 7.68 9.91
CA TYR A 31 -13.32 7.14 10.38
C TYR A 31 -13.16 5.66 10.71
N GLY A 32 -13.91 5.17 11.70
CA GLY A 32 -13.98 3.74 12.01
C GLY A 32 -15.20 3.40 12.84
N ASP A 33 -15.88 2.33 12.46
CA ASP A 33 -16.96 1.70 13.21
C ASP A 33 -16.86 0.16 13.10
N ASP A 34 -17.91 -0.54 13.52
CA ASP A 34 -17.97 -2.00 13.50
C ASP A 34 -18.03 -2.59 12.07
N ALA A 35 -18.38 -1.78 11.06
CA ALA A 35 -18.59 -2.22 9.69
C ALA A 35 -17.43 -1.87 8.76
N LEU A 36 -16.85 -0.66 8.88
CA LEU A 36 -15.78 -0.19 8.01
C LEU A 36 -14.77 0.72 8.72
N LEU A 37 -13.62 0.90 8.07
CA LEU A 37 -12.53 1.79 8.46
C LEU A 37 -12.13 2.64 7.26
N VAL A 38 -11.88 3.93 7.48
CA VAL A 38 -11.31 4.83 6.46
C VAL A 38 -9.97 5.33 6.97
N VAL A 39 -8.92 5.06 6.20
CA VAL A 39 -7.56 5.48 6.50
C VAL A 39 -6.99 6.31 5.35
N ASN A 40 -6.11 7.24 5.67
CA ASN A 40 -5.35 8.00 4.69
C ASN A 40 -4.04 7.27 4.37
N LYS A 41 -3.93 6.69 3.18
CA LYS A 41 -2.72 6.00 2.73
C LYS A 41 -1.67 7.02 2.28
N PRO A 42 -0.43 6.97 2.79
CA PRO A 42 0.66 7.78 2.23
C PRO A 42 1.06 7.28 0.84
N SER A 43 1.65 8.18 0.04
CA SER A 43 2.36 7.83 -1.19
C SER A 43 3.61 6.99 -0.88
N GLY A 44 4.01 6.11 -1.80
CA GLY A 44 5.13 5.18 -1.65
C GLY A 44 4.81 3.90 -0.87
N LEU A 45 3.61 3.77 -0.29
CA LEU A 45 3.17 2.57 0.44
C LEU A 45 2.26 1.70 -0.45
N LEU A 46 2.56 0.41 -0.56
CA LEU A 46 1.66 -0.54 -1.22
C LEU A 46 0.33 -0.67 -0.47
N SER A 47 -0.78 -0.85 -1.20
CA SER A 47 -2.10 -1.09 -0.57
C SER A 47 -2.21 -2.51 0.00
N VAL A 48 -1.65 -3.50 -0.72
CA VAL A 48 -1.63 -4.94 -0.39
C VAL A 48 -0.21 -5.48 -0.55
N PRO A 49 0.13 -6.65 0.02
CA PRO A 49 1.46 -7.22 -0.13
C PRO A 49 1.85 -7.39 -1.60
N GLY A 50 3.06 -6.97 -1.93
CA GLY A 50 3.66 -7.18 -3.24
C GLY A 50 4.17 -8.61 -3.43
N ARG A 51 4.68 -8.88 -4.62
CA ARG A 51 5.39 -10.15 -4.90
C ARG A 51 6.81 -10.08 -4.34
N GLY A 52 7.18 -11.12 -3.59
CA GLY A 52 8.49 -11.26 -2.96
C GLY A 52 8.48 -10.82 -1.50
N GLU A 53 9.38 -11.39 -0.71
CA GLU A 53 9.50 -11.16 0.74
C GLU A 53 9.85 -9.70 1.07
N ASP A 54 10.48 -8.99 0.15
CA ASP A 54 10.88 -7.59 0.28
C ASP A 54 9.71 -6.59 0.19
N LYS A 55 8.49 -7.04 -0.14
CA LYS A 55 7.32 -6.17 -0.40
C LYS A 55 6.11 -6.49 0.49
N GLN A 56 6.36 -7.04 1.67
CA GLN A 56 5.29 -7.41 2.60
C GLN A 56 4.79 -6.24 3.43
N ASP A 57 5.63 -5.22 3.65
CA ASP A 57 5.20 -3.98 4.31
C ASP A 57 4.26 -3.17 3.40
N CYS A 58 2.99 -3.10 3.79
CA CYS A 58 1.91 -2.47 3.03
C CYS A 58 0.80 -1.96 3.97
N LEU A 59 -0.12 -1.15 3.45
CA LEU A 59 -1.20 -0.56 4.24
C LEU A 59 -2.01 -1.63 5.00
N ILE A 60 -2.50 -2.67 4.32
CA ILE A 60 -3.33 -3.68 5.00
C ILE A 60 -2.58 -4.39 6.13
N SER A 61 -1.29 -4.70 5.94
CA SER A 61 -0.48 -5.34 6.99
C SER A 61 -0.34 -4.45 8.23
N ARG A 62 -0.10 -3.15 8.04
CA ARG A 62 -0.02 -2.17 9.14
C ARG A 62 -1.37 -1.97 9.82
N VAL A 63 -2.46 -1.87 9.04
CA VAL A 63 -3.82 -1.73 9.57
C VAL A 63 -4.21 -2.94 10.42
N GLN A 64 -3.89 -4.15 9.96
CA GLN A 64 -4.25 -5.40 10.65
C GLN A 64 -3.50 -5.61 11.98
N MET A 65 -2.42 -4.87 12.25
CA MET A 65 -1.78 -4.86 13.57
C MET A 65 -2.72 -4.28 14.65
N ALA A 66 -3.58 -3.32 14.29
CA ALA A 66 -4.55 -2.70 15.19
C ALA A 66 -5.99 -3.23 14.98
N PHE A 67 -6.33 -3.61 13.75
CA PHE A 67 -7.65 -4.09 13.34
C PHE A 67 -7.53 -5.40 12.56
N PRO A 68 -7.33 -6.55 13.25
CA PRO A 68 -7.04 -7.83 12.61
C PRO A 68 -8.11 -8.33 11.62
N ASP A 69 -9.32 -7.82 11.78
CA ASP A 69 -10.51 -8.08 10.99
C ASP A 69 -10.65 -7.16 9.75
N ALA A 70 -9.77 -6.18 9.56
CA ALA A 70 -9.81 -5.30 8.40
C ALA A 70 -9.57 -6.05 7.09
N LEU A 71 -10.36 -5.72 6.05
CA LEU A 71 -10.35 -6.36 4.75
C LEU A 71 -10.29 -5.31 3.63
N ILE A 72 -9.47 -5.58 2.62
CA ILE A 72 -9.31 -4.71 1.44
C ILE A 72 -10.49 -4.88 0.49
N VAL A 73 -11.15 -3.78 0.13
CA VAL A 73 -12.25 -3.77 -0.85
C VAL A 73 -11.89 -3.06 -2.15
N HIS A 74 -10.90 -2.17 -2.12
CA HIS A 74 -10.31 -1.51 -3.30
C HIS A 74 -8.84 -1.20 -3.04
N ARG A 75 -8.11 -0.72 -4.05
CA ARG A 75 -6.68 -0.40 -3.95
C ARG A 75 -6.37 0.97 -4.53
N LEU A 76 -5.34 1.59 -3.97
CA LEU A 76 -4.60 2.67 -4.60
C LEU A 76 -3.25 2.14 -5.08
N ASP A 77 -2.72 2.74 -6.15
CA ASP A 77 -1.35 2.49 -6.59
C ASP A 77 -0.34 2.94 -5.52
N MET A 78 0.88 2.40 -5.59
CA MET A 78 1.93 2.64 -4.59
C MET A 78 2.20 4.15 -4.40
N GLU A 79 2.41 4.86 -5.50
CA GLU A 79 2.70 6.31 -5.52
C GLU A 79 1.47 7.19 -5.26
N THR A 80 0.27 6.61 -5.24
CA THR A 80 -0.97 7.37 -5.00
C THR A 80 -1.23 7.48 -3.50
N SER A 81 -1.36 8.70 -2.98
CA SER A 81 -1.86 8.95 -1.63
C SER A 81 -3.38 9.13 -1.62
N GLY A 82 -4.01 8.92 -0.47
CA GLY A 82 -5.40 9.31 -0.25
C GLY A 82 -6.23 8.27 0.50
N LEU A 83 -7.54 8.45 0.43
CA LEU A 83 -8.49 7.65 1.21
C LEU A 83 -8.55 6.20 0.74
N MET A 84 -8.44 5.29 1.70
CA MET A 84 -8.66 3.87 1.55
C MET A 84 -9.78 3.45 2.49
N VAL A 85 -10.86 2.91 1.92
CA VAL A 85 -11.93 2.28 2.66
C VAL A 85 -11.59 0.80 2.83
N LEU A 86 -11.73 0.30 4.06
CA LEU A 86 -11.58 -1.10 4.41
C LEU A 86 -12.86 -1.58 5.07
N ALA A 87 -13.27 -2.81 4.79
CA ALA A 87 -14.35 -3.44 5.53
C ALA A 87 -13.82 -4.04 6.84
N ARG A 88 -14.68 -4.19 7.84
CA ARG A 88 -14.40 -4.83 9.14
C ARG A 88 -15.12 -6.17 9.32
N ASP A 89 -16.05 -6.49 8.42
CA ASP A 89 -16.74 -7.76 8.40
C ASP A 89 -16.99 -8.28 6.97
N LYS A 90 -17.38 -9.56 6.85
CA LYS A 90 -17.57 -10.23 5.56
C LYS A 90 -18.76 -9.70 4.76
N ILE A 91 -19.82 -9.24 5.42
CA ILE A 91 -21.02 -8.69 4.78
C ILE A 91 -20.65 -7.35 4.16
N THR A 92 -20.05 -6.45 4.94
CA THR A 92 -19.60 -5.13 4.47
C THR A 92 -18.55 -5.27 3.36
N HIS A 93 -17.60 -6.21 3.50
CA HIS A 93 -16.63 -6.50 2.44
C HIS A 93 -17.32 -6.86 1.12
N ARG A 94 -18.29 -7.79 1.15
CA ARG A 94 -19.03 -8.20 -0.06
C ARG A 94 -19.80 -7.04 -0.68
N GLN A 95 -20.41 -6.19 0.14
CA GLN A 95 -21.18 -5.03 -0.34
C GLN A 95 -20.25 -4.00 -1.00
N LEU A 96 -19.18 -3.60 -0.31
CA LEU A 96 -18.25 -2.58 -0.79
C LEU A 96 -17.46 -3.06 -2.01
N SER A 97 -17.01 -4.32 -2.05
CA SER A 97 -16.32 -4.87 -3.22
C SER A 97 -17.18 -4.89 -4.49
N GLY A 98 -18.51 -4.78 -4.38
CA GLY A 98 -19.40 -4.65 -5.53
C GLY A 98 -19.58 -3.21 -6.02
N LEU A 99 -19.11 -2.21 -5.26
CA LEU A 99 -19.23 -0.78 -5.58
C LEU A 99 -17.96 -0.19 -6.19
N PHE A 100 -16.82 -0.86 -6.04
CA PHE A 100 -15.51 -0.49 -6.60
C PHE A 100 -15.16 -1.37 -7.80
#